data_AF-A0AAD5SRJ0-F1
#
_entry.id   AF-A0AAD5SRJ0-F1
#
_cell.length_a   1.000
_cell.length_b   1.000
_cell.length_c   1.000
_cell.angle_alpha   90.00
_cell.angle_beta   90.00
_cell.angle_gamma   90.00
#
_symmetry.space_group_name_H-M   'P 1'
#
loop_
_entity.id
_entity.type
_entity.pdbx_description
1 polymer ?
#
loop_
_entity_poly.entity_id
_entity_poly.type
_entity_poly.pdbx_seq_one_letter_code
_entity_poly.pdbx_strand_id
1 'polypeptide(L)'
;MSKQRYTFLAVIDFEASIRDEKGNPVLTEFPIVLLSVGAEPRIAAEFHTFVQPPRSLDWANSKGITASTFEAAPPFPLVWASVARFFVDNNATAANTLLITCGDWDLRALLPAELSRHQLSLPSEQDPLFLVWCNIKHAFFALTGKKADSMVRMLNVIGQPLVGVHHSGIDDSRNIASIAQWMLHKGHIFKPTNKGEIDDEDVEHKVLLQQQKLEARELFEANRETRLANGAISPQQLFRDTTCYSCWDIDGIPTHLVDGTPLTRSAINKKKKLWKAQEILHQKYLKWKFERVTNNK
;
A
#
# COMPACT_ATOMS: atom_id res chain seq x y z
N MET A 1 -15.82 -17.16 -1.40
CA MET A 1 -14.99 -16.14 -2.08
C MET A 1 -15.86 -15.42 -3.08
N SER A 2 -15.87 -14.10 -3.04
CA SER A 2 -16.61 -13.30 -4.04
C SER A 2 -16.00 -13.51 -5.42
N LYS A 3 -16.83 -13.71 -6.43
CA LYS A 3 -16.39 -14.10 -7.77
C LYS A 3 -15.90 -12.87 -8.55
N GLN A 4 -14.69 -12.96 -9.11
CA GLN A 4 -14.15 -11.94 -9.99
C GLN A 4 -14.92 -11.91 -11.30
N ARG A 5 -15.23 -10.70 -11.80
CA ARG A 5 -15.84 -10.52 -13.12
C ARG A 5 -14.89 -10.92 -14.24
N TYR A 6 -13.61 -10.57 -14.08
CA TYR A 6 -12.57 -10.75 -15.08
C TYR A 6 -11.75 -12.02 -14.79
N THR A 7 -11.39 -12.75 -15.84
CA THR A 7 -10.48 -13.90 -15.75
C THR A 7 -9.02 -13.48 -15.80
N PHE A 8 -8.75 -12.30 -16.38
CA PHE A 8 -7.42 -11.73 -16.50
C PHE A 8 -7.38 -10.29 -15.99
N LEU A 9 -6.25 -9.93 -15.38
CA LEU A 9 -5.82 -8.55 -15.21
C LEU A 9 -4.62 -8.31 -16.13
N ALA A 10 -4.64 -7.28 -16.95
CA ALA A 10 -3.53 -6.91 -17.82
C ALA A 10 -2.87 -5.65 -17.29
N VAL A 11 -1.71 -5.83 -16.67
CA VAL A 11 -0.98 -4.77 -15.96
C VAL A 11 -0.06 -4.04 -16.92
N ILE A 12 -0.12 -2.71 -16.91
CA ILE A 12 0.63 -1.83 -17.81
C ILE A 12 1.26 -0.69 -16.99
N ASP A 13 2.53 -0.39 -17.28
CA ASP A 13 3.25 0.80 -16.81
C ASP A 13 4.19 1.28 -17.93
N PHE A 14 3.82 2.34 -18.64
CA PHE A 14 4.60 2.83 -19.78
C PHE A 14 5.76 3.69 -19.32
N GLU A 15 6.90 3.59 -20.02
CA GLU A 15 7.94 4.60 -19.92
C GLU A 15 7.86 5.56 -21.11
N ALA A 16 8.05 6.85 -20.84
CA ALA A 16 8.09 7.91 -21.85
C ALA A 16 9.08 9.00 -21.43
N SER A 17 10.36 8.65 -21.39
CA SER A 17 11.43 9.57 -20.97
C SER A 17 11.80 10.61 -22.03
N ILE A 18 11.46 10.36 -23.30
CA ILE A 18 11.78 11.25 -24.42
C ILE A 18 10.61 12.22 -24.65
N ARG A 19 10.93 13.45 -25.02
CA ARG A 19 9.95 14.50 -25.33
C ARG A 19 10.08 14.95 -26.77
N ASP A 20 8.95 15.23 -27.40
CA ASP A 20 8.92 15.85 -28.72
C ASP A 20 9.23 17.36 -28.65
N GLU A 21 9.31 18.02 -29.81
CA GLU A 21 9.62 19.45 -29.94
C GLU A 21 8.65 20.37 -29.18
N LYS A 22 7.43 19.89 -28.89
CA LYS A 22 6.40 20.61 -28.13
C LYS A 22 6.45 20.28 -26.64
N GLY A 23 7.42 19.48 -26.21
CA GLY A 23 7.60 19.02 -24.83
C GLY A 23 6.69 17.85 -24.44
N ASN A 24 5.92 17.28 -25.37
CA ASN A 24 5.03 16.17 -25.04
C ASN A 24 5.82 14.88 -24.89
N PRO A 25 5.47 14.01 -23.93
CA PRO A 25 6.08 12.70 -23.78
C PRO A 25 5.86 11.83 -25.04
N VAL A 26 6.86 11.00 -25.34
CA VAL A 26 6.85 9.99 -26.39
C VAL A 26 7.00 8.62 -25.74
N LEU A 27 6.10 7.69 -26.06
CA LEU A 27 6.15 6.34 -25.51
C LEU A 27 7.44 5.62 -25.96
N THR A 28 8.21 5.13 -24.99
CA THR A 28 9.55 4.54 -25.18
C THR A 28 9.63 3.07 -24.73
N GLU A 29 8.70 2.60 -23.90
CA GLU A 29 8.60 1.20 -23.47
C GLU A 29 7.13 0.79 -23.33
N PHE A 30 6.78 -0.39 -23.84
CA PHE A 30 5.43 -0.95 -23.78
C PHE A 30 5.45 -2.35 -23.14
N PRO A 31 5.22 -2.44 -21.82
CA PRO A 31 5.04 -3.70 -21.12
C PRO A 31 3.56 -4.06 -20.95
N ILE A 32 3.27 -5.35 -20.91
CA ILE A 32 2.00 -5.91 -20.43
C ILE A 32 2.32 -7.16 -19.63
N VAL A 33 1.88 -7.23 -18.37
CA VAL A 33 1.90 -8.46 -17.57
C VAL A 33 0.47 -8.97 -17.44
N LEU A 34 0.17 -10.10 -18.07
CA LEU A 34 -1.16 -10.72 -18.03
C LEU A 34 -1.24 -11.68 -16.85
N LEU A 35 -2.05 -11.32 -15.84
CA LEU A 35 -2.27 -12.07 -14.63
C LEU A 35 -3.59 -12.85 -14.70
N SER A 36 -3.55 -14.17 -14.51
CA SER A 36 -4.75 -14.98 -14.33
C SER A 36 -5.31 -14.82 -12.91
N VAL A 37 -6.64 -14.73 -12.79
CA VAL A 37 -7.37 -14.37 -11.56
C VAL A 37 -8.01 -15.58 -10.85
N GLY A 38 -7.64 -16.81 -11.27
CA GLY A 38 -8.20 -18.06 -10.71
C GLY A 38 -7.92 -18.27 -9.21
N ALA A 39 -8.26 -19.45 -8.69
CA ALA A 39 -8.03 -19.82 -7.29
C ALA A 39 -6.56 -19.61 -6.84
N GLU A 40 -5.63 -19.81 -7.78
CA GLU A 40 -4.20 -19.50 -7.65
C GLU A 40 -3.83 -18.47 -8.72
N PRO A 41 -3.86 -17.16 -8.38
CA PRO A 41 -3.44 -16.10 -9.28
C PRO A 41 -1.98 -16.25 -9.66
N ARG A 42 -1.69 -16.13 -10.96
CA ARG A 42 -0.32 -16.26 -11.50
C ARG A 42 -0.18 -15.55 -12.82
N ILE A 43 1.04 -15.15 -13.15
CA ILE A 43 1.37 -14.58 -14.46
C ILE A 43 1.12 -15.66 -15.52
N ALA A 44 0.23 -15.35 -16.47
CA ALA A 44 -0.14 -16.22 -17.58
C ALA A 44 0.74 -15.94 -18.81
N ALA A 45 1.06 -14.67 -19.06
CA ALA A 45 1.89 -14.24 -20.17
C ALA A 45 2.48 -12.86 -19.90
N GLU A 46 3.54 -12.51 -20.62
CA GLU A 46 4.13 -11.18 -20.63
C GLU A 46 4.35 -10.73 -22.08
N PHE A 47 4.15 -9.43 -22.32
CA PHE A 47 4.57 -8.73 -23.52
C PHE A 47 5.52 -7.62 -23.09
N HIS A 48 6.65 -7.48 -23.77
CA HIS A 48 7.60 -6.42 -23.49
C HIS A 48 8.34 -6.03 -24.75
N THR A 49 8.35 -4.73 -25.04
CA THR A 49 9.21 -4.16 -26.07
C THR A 49 9.53 -2.71 -25.74
N PHE A 50 10.74 -2.28 -26.10
CA PHE A 50 11.00 -0.86 -26.30
C PHE A 50 10.28 -0.38 -27.58
N VAL A 51 10.08 0.93 -27.67
CA VAL A 51 9.45 1.57 -28.83
C VAL A 51 10.40 2.60 -29.39
N GLN A 52 10.63 2.54 -30.70
CA GLN A 52 11.51 3.50 -31.38
C GLN A 52 10.87 4.89 -31.39
N PRO A 53 11.48 5.89 -30.72
CA PRO A 53 11.05 7.28 -30.80
C PRO A 53 11.32 7.84 -32.21
N PRO A 54 10.69 8.96 -32.59
CA PRO A 54 11.05 9.66 -33.82
C PRO A 54 12.55 9.94 -33.90
N ARG A 55 13.16 9.60 -35.04
CA ARG A 55 14.61 9.74 -35.29
C ARG A 55 15.10 11.19 -35.29
N SER A 56 14.19 12.16 -35.37
CA SER A 56 14.50 13.59 -35.29
C SER A 56 14.78 14.08 -33.86
N LEU A 57 14.46 13.27 -32.84
CA LEU A 57 14.59 13.66 -31.44
C LEU A 57 15.94 13.24 -30.85
N ASP A 58 16.39 13.99 -29.86
CA ASP A 58 17.56 13.62 -29.05
C ASP A 58 17.19 12.54 -28.02
N TRP A 59 17.89 11.42 -28.06
CA TRP A 59 17.68 10.27 -27.18
C TRP A 59 18.59 10.28 -25.93
N ALA A 60 19.47 11.28 -25.79
CA ALA A 60 20.44 11.37 -24.70
C ALA A 60 19.81 11.44 -23.30
N ASN A 61 18.55 11.87 -23.20
CA ASN A 61 17.81 11.99 -21.92
C ASN A 61 17.01 10.74 -21.53
N SER A 62 17.32 9.58 -22.11
CA SER A 62 16.66 8.34 -21.76
C SER A 62 17.24 7.76 -20.47
N LYS A 63 16.36 7.43 -19.51
CA LYS A 63 16.68 7.05 -18.12
C LYS A 63 17.53 5.77 -18.00
N GLY A 64 18.78 5.79 -18.49
CA GLY A 64 19.67 4.64 -18.54
C GLY A 64 19.46 3.69 -19.73
N ILE A 65 18.63 4.06 -20.72
CA ILE A 65 18.45 3.27 -21.95
C ILE A 65 19.44 3.77 -23.01
N THR A 66 20.13 2.88 -23.70
CA THR A 66 21.09 3.28 -24.74
C THR A 66 20.39 3.60 -26.06
N ALA A 67 20.93 4.54 -26.83
CA ALA A 67 20.44 4.86 -28.18
C ALA A 67 20.27 3.61 -29.07
N SER A 68 21.24 2.69 -29.03
CA SER A 68 21.19 1.41 -29.76
C SER A 68 19.96 0.56 -29.43
N THR A 69 19.44 0.64 -28.21
CA THR A 69 18.21 -0.06 -27.80
C THR A 69 17.01 0.50 -28.57
N PHE A 70 16.92 1.82 -28.73
CA PHE A 70 15.85 2.45 -29.50
C PHE A 70 16.02 2.28 -31.01
N GLU A 71 17.25 2.20 -31.51
CA GLU A 71 17.52 1.91 -32.93
C GLU A 71 17.03 0.52 -33.34
N ALA A 72 17.24 -0.46 -32.46
CA ALA A 72 16.80 -1.84 -32.66
C ALA A 72 15.29 -2.05 -32.36
N ALA A 73 14.66 -1.11 -31.64
CA ALA A 73 13.25 -1.20 -31.30
C ALA A 73 12.34 -1.02 -32.53
N PRO A 74 11.18 -1.70 -32.57
CA PRO A 74 10.17 -1.47 -33.59
C PRO A 74 9.51 -0.08 -33.45
N PRO A 75 9.07 0.54 -34.56
CA PRO A 75 8.25 1.74 -34.51
C PRO A 75 6.87 1.45 -33.90
N PHE A 76 6.27 2.45 -33.27
CA PHE A 76 5.01 2.31 -32.52
C PHE A 76 3.87 1.60 -33.27
N PRO A 77 3.60 1.85 -34.58
CA PRO A 77 2.53 1.12 -35.28
C PRO A 77 2.71 -0.41 -35.30
N LEU A 78 3.95 -0.90 -35.37
CA LEU A 78 4.23 -2.34 -35.32
C LEU A 78 4.09 -2.89 -33.90
N VAL A 79 4.49 -2.11 -32.89
CA VAL A 79 4.26 -2.44 -31.48
C VAL A 79 2.77 -2.57 -31.22
N TRP A 80 1.97 -1.60 -31.68
CA TRP A 80 0.52 -1.59 -31.49
C TRP A 80 -0.17 -2.80 -32.14
N ALA A 81 0.24 -3.18 -33.35
CA ALA A 81 -0.24 -4.40 -33.98
C ALA A 81 0.14 -5.67 -33.18
N SER A 82 1.35 -5.70 -32.62
CA SER A 82 1.83 -6.80 -31.79
C SER A 82 1.09 -6.90 -30.45
N VAL A 83 0.69 -5.77 -29.87
CA VAL A 83 -0.15 -5.71 -28.67
C VAL A 83 -1.53 -6.31 -28.96
N ALA A 84 -2.18 -5.92 -30.05
CA ALA A 84 -3.46 -6.53 -30.44
C ALA A 84 -3.33 -8.06 -30.63
N ARG A 85 -2.24 -8.50 -31.28
CA ARG A 85 -1.92 -9.91 -31.46
C ARG A 85 -1.73 -10.64 -30.12
N PHE A 86 -1.00 -10.03 -29.18
CA PHE A 86 -0.78 -10.59 -27.84
C PHE A 86 -2.09 -10.89 -27.11
N PHE A 87 -3.06 -9.97 -27.16
CA PHE A 87 -4.37 -10.20 -26.53
C PHE A 87 -5.15 -11.33 -27.21
N VAL A 88 -5.14 -11.39 -28.55
CA VAL A 88 -5.76 -12.48 -29.33
C VAL A 88 -5.14 -13.83 -28.99
N ASP A 89 -3.81 -13.94 -29.04
CA ASP A 89 -3.09 -15.20 -28.81
C ASP A 89 -3.29 -15.73 -27.37
N ASN A 90 -3.61 -14.85 -26.42
CA ASN A 90 -3.88 -15.21 -25.02
C ASN A 90 -5.38 -15.34 -24.68
N ASN A 91 -6.28 -15.24 -25.67
CA ASN A 91 -7.74 -15.23 -25.46
C ASN A 91 -8.19 -14.17 -24.44
N ALA A 92 -7.48 -13.05 -24.37
CA ALA A 92 -7.74 -11.94 -23.48
C ALA A 92 -8.50 -10.86 -24.26
N THR A 93 -9.77 -10.65 -23.92
CA THR A 93 -10.70 -9.75 -24.60
C THR A 93 -11.25 -8.72 -23.63
N ALA A 94 -11.86 -7.65 -24.14
CA ALA A 94 -12.55 -6.65 -23.31
C ALA A 94 -13.63 -7.25 -22.38
N ALA A 95 -14.18 -8.42 -22.72
CA ALA A 95 -15.21 -9.07 -21.91
C ALA A 95 -14.66 -9.79 -20.66
N ASN A 96 -13.41 -10.25 -20.71
CA ASN A 96 -12.82 -11.10 -19.67
C ASN A 96 -11.54 -10.50 -19.04
N THR A 97 -11.06 -9.38 -19.56
CA THR A 97 -9.80 -8.75 -19.14
C THR A 97 -10.05 -7.33 -18.64
N LEU A 98 -9.41 -6.97 -17.53
CA LEU A 98 -9.37 -5.61 -17.02
C LEU A 98 -7.94 -5.08 -17.04
N LEU A 99 -7.72 -3.93 -17.66
CA LEU A 99 -6.43 -3.25 -17.61
C LEU A 99 -6.17 -2.69 -16.20
N ILE A 100 -4.94 -2.82 -15.73
CA ILE A 100 -4.47 -2.30 -14.44
C ILE A 100 -3.30 -1.35 -14.66
N THR A 101 -3.33 -0.18 -14.04
CA THR A 101 -2.27 0.83 -14.11
C THR A 101 -1.96 1.42 -12.72
N CYS A 102 -0.76 1.99 -12.53
CA CYS A 102 -0.37 2.68 -11.29
C CYS A 102 -0.65 4.21 -11.34
N GLY A 103 -1.83 4.56 -11.80
CA GLY A 103 -2.22 5.94 -12.11
C GLY A 103 -3.03 5.98 -13.37
N ASP A 104 -3.62 7.13 -13.67
CA ASP A 104 -4.44 7.27 -14.87
C ASP A 104 -3.65 7.68 -16.12
N TRP A 105 -2.41 8.13 -15.95
CA TRP A 105 -1.67 8.83 -17.00
C TRP A 105 -1.39 7.98 -18.24
N ASP A 106 -1.01 6.71 -18.06
CA ASP A 106 -0.69 5.77 -19.13
C ASP A 106 -1.81 5.67 -20.18
N LEU A 107 -3.02 5.39 -19.74
CA LEU A 107 -4.17 5.12 -20.61
C LEU A 107 -5.02 6.38 -20.87
N ARG A 108 -5.04 7.35 -19.95
CA ARG A 108 -5.82 8.59 -20.12
C ARG A 108 -5.13 9.61 -21.01
N ALA A 109 -3.80 9.67 -20.97
CA ALA A 109 -3.03 10.73 -21.62
C ALA A 109 -1.98 10.20 -22.60
N LEU A 110 -1.08 9.31 -22.17
CA LEU A 110 0.07 8.91 -22.98
C LEU A 110 -0.34 8.08 -24.20
N LEU A 111 -1.08 6.98 -24.02
CA LEU A 111 -1.48 6.12 -25.14
C LEU A 111 -2.35 6.85 -26.18
N PRO A 112 -3.39 7.63 -25.81
CA PRO A 112 -4.16 8.41 -26.78
C PRO A 112 -3.31 9.42 -27.56
N ALA A 113 -2.34 10.08 -26.89
CA ALA A 113 -1.43 11.02 -27.56
C ALA A 113 -0.50 10.30 -28.54
N GLU A 114 0.03 9.13 -28.16
CA GLU A 114 0.89 8.33 -29.04
C GLU A 114 0.10 7.82 -30.26
N LEU A 115 -1.11 7.27 -30.07
CA LEU A 115 -1.98 6.85 -31.19
C LEU A 115 -2.25 8.01 -32.16
N SER A 116 -2.61 9.18 -31.64
CA SER A 116 -2.85 10.39 -32.44
C SER A 116 -1.60 10.82 -33.22
N ARG A 117 -0.42 10.77 -32.61
CA ARG A 117 0.86 11.08 -33.27
C ARG A 117 1.11 10.20 -34.50
N HIS A 118 0.70 8.94 -34.45
CA HIS A 118 0.86 7.97 -35.55
C HIS A 118 -0.39 7.83 -36.43
N GLN A 119 -1.40 8.71 -36.27
CA GLN A 119 -2.67 8.66 -37.02
C GLN A 119 -3.40 7.32 -36.87
N LEU A 120 -3.25 6.69 -35.71
CA LEU A 120 -3.94 5.48 -35.31
C LEU A 120 -5.13 5.84 -34.43
N SER A 121 -6.20 5.07 -34.54
CA SER A 121 -7.36 5.24 -33.66
C SER A 121 -7.26 4.30 -32.46
N LEU A 122 -7.80 4.76 -31.32
CA LEU A 122 -8.13 3.85 -30.23
C LEU A 122 -9.09 2.77 -30.74
N PRO A 123 -9.07 1.56 -30.14
CA PRO A 123 -10.09 0.56 -30.39
C PRO A 123 -11.48 1.17 -30.22
N SER A 124 -12.36 0.92 -31.19
CA SER A 124 -13.73 1.44 -31.22
C SER A 124 -14.53 1.02 -29.97
N GLU A 125 -15.72 1.59 -29.74
CA GLU A 125 -16.61 1.11 -28.66
C GLU A 125 -16.94 -0.38 -28.75
N GLN A 126 -16.79 -1.00 -29.92
CA GLN A 126 -16.96 -2.44 -30.13
C GLN A 126 -15.83 -3.30 -29.53
N ASP A 127 -14.68 -2.70 -29.18
CA ASP A 127 -13.58 -3.33 -28.42
C ASP A 127 -13.02 -2.37 -27.36
N PRO A 128 -13.69 -2.23 -26.20
CA PRO A 128 -13.36 -1.19 -25.23
C PRO A 128 -12.18 -1.55 -24.31
N LEU A 129 -11.33 -2.53 -24.68
CA LEU A 129 -10.26 -3.05 -23.82
C LEU A 129 -9.36 -1.95 -23.24
N PHE A 130 -8.98 -0.97 -24.06
CA PHE A 130 -8.13 0.17 -23.67
C PHE A 130 -8.91 1.39 -23.16
N LEU A 131 -10.24 1.32 -23.11
CA LEU A 131 -11.11 2.42 -22.66
C LEU A 131 -11.53 2.28 -21.19
N VAL A 132 -11.30 1.11 -20.59
CA VAL A 132 -11.74 0.77 -19.24
C VAL A 132 -10.56 0.17 -18.47
N TRP A 133 -10.21 0.78 -17.34
CA TRP A 133 -9.10 0.33 -16.50
C TRP A 133 -9.36 0.55 -15.01
N CYS A 134 -8.61 -0.19 -14.20
CA CYS A 134 -8.49 0.02 -12.77
C CYS A 134 -7.15 0.70 -12.47
N ASN A 135 -7.21 1.89 -11.90
CA ASN A 135 -6.06 2.51 -11.27
C ASN A 135 -5.89 1.84 -9.90
N ILE A 136 -4.85 1.00 -9.80
CA ILE A 136 -4.62 0.14 -8.64
C ILE A 136 -4.47 0.94 -7.34
N LYS A 137 -4.11 2.22 -7.39
CA LYS A 137 -4.00 3.07 -6.19
C LYS A 137 -5.36 3.27 -5.51
N HIS A 138 -6.43 3.40 -6.29
CA HIS A 138 -7.79 3.50 -5.75
C HIS A 138 -8.23 2.17 -5.15
N ALA A 139 -8.05 1.08 -5.88
CA ALA A 139 -8.35 -0.27 -5.43
C ALA A 139 -7.58 -0.65 -4.15
N PHE A 140 -6.30 -0.32 -4.10
CA PHE A 140 -5.43 -0.55 -2.95
C PHE A 140 -5.87 0.26 -1.73
N PHE A 141 -6.26 1.52 -1.92
CA PHE A 141 -6.83 2.34 -0.85
C PHE A 141 -8.16 1.77 -0.36
N ALA A 142 -9.04 1.34 -1.27
CA ALA A 142 -10.32 0.73 -0.91
C ALA A 142 -10.13 -0.54 -0.06
N LEU A 143 -9.13 -1.37 -0.36
CA LEU A 143 -8.84 -2.59 0.40
C LEU A 143 -8.16 -2.32 1.75
N THR A 144 -7.18 -1.42 1.80
CA THR A 144 -6.28 -1.28 2.96
C THR A 144 -6.60 -0.07 3.84
N GLY A 145 -7.39 0.87 3.33
CA GLY A 145 -7.58 2.20 3.89
C GLY A 145 -6.30 3.05 3.96
N LYS A 146 -5.18 2.61 3.38
CA LYS A 146 -3.89 3.33 3.39
C LYS A 146 -3.72 4.02 2.05
N LYS A 147 -3.50 5.33 2.06
CA LYS A 147 -3.18 6.07 0.83
C LYS A 147 -1.80 5.63 0.35
N ALA A 148 -1.72 5.17 -0.89
CA ALA A 148 -0.49 4.91 -1.58
C ALA A 148 -0.48 5.72 -2.87
N ASP A 149 0.48 6.64 -2.98
CA ASP A 149 0.69 7.53 -4.11
C ASP A 149 1.59 6.92 -5.20
N SER A 150 2.32 5.84 -4.88
CA SER A 150 3.22 5.13 -5.79
C SER A 150 3.23 3.61 -5.58
N MET A 151 3.72 2.88 -6.58
CA MET A 151 3.96 1.43 -6.54
C MET A 151 4.89 1.05 -5.37
N VAL A 152 6.01 1.76 -5.22
CA VAL A 152 6.97 1.54 -4.12
C VAL A 152 6.29 1.67 -2.76
N ARG A 153 5.37 2.63 -2.59
CA ARG A 153 4.66 2.80 -1.32
C ARG A 153 3.65 1.67 -1.07
N MET A 154 2.98 1.17 -2.12
CA MET A 154 2.13 -0.01 -2.00
C MET A 154 2.92 -1.24 -1.56
N LEU A 155 4.07 -1.50 -2.20
CA LEU A 155 5.00 -2.57 -1.81
C LEU A 155 5.43 -2.47 -0.34
N ASN A 156 5.85 -1.27 0.09
CA ASN A 156 6.23 -1.02 1.48
C ASN A 156 5.08 -1.29 2.47
N VAL A 157 3.84 -0.93 2.11
CA VAL A 157 2.66 -1.17 2.96
C VAL A 157 2.37 -2.65 3.15
N ILE A 158 2.59 -3.46 2.12
CA ILE A 158 2.35 -4.92 2.16
C ILE A 158 3.60 -5.71 2.59
N GLY A 159 4.73 -5.04 2.82
CA GLY A 159 5.98 -5.65 3.26
C GLY A 159 6.69 -6.45 2.16
N GLN A 160 6.48 -6.11 0.88
CA GLN A 160 7.19 -6.72 -0.25
C GLN A 160 8.34 -5.81 -0.71
N PRO A 161 9.51 -6.38 -1.06
CA PRO A 161 10.58 -5.60 -1.68
C PRO A 161 10.24 -5.27 -3.14
N LEU A 162 10.82 -4.18 -3.66
CA LEU A 162 10.86 -3.94 -5.10
C LEU A 162 11.78 -4.97 -5.75
N VAL A 163 11.31 -5.59 -6.83
CA VAL A 163 12.08 -6.54 -7.64
C VAL A 163 12.43 -5.91 -8.99
N GLY A 164 13.69 -6.00 -9.41
CA GLY A 164 14.15 -5.41 -10.67
C GLY A 164 14.58 -3.94 -10.55
N VAL A 165 14.49 -3.20 -11.65
CA VAL A 165 14.90 -1.79 -11.74
C VAL A 165 13.68 -0.88 -11.73
N HIS A 166 13.62 0.05 -10.77
CA HIS A 166 12.56 1.04 -10.75
C HIS A 166 12.65 1.99 -11.96
N HIS A 167 11.52 2.29 -12.60
CA HIS A 167 11.44 2.98 -13.90
C HIS A 167 11.93 2.16 -15.09
N SER A 168 11.97 0.83 -14.95
CA SER A 168 11.83 -0.08 -16.09
C SER A 168 10.37 -0.50 -16.16
N GLY A 169 9.71 -0.23 -17.28
CA GLY A 169 8.27 -0.47 -17.42
C GLY A 169 7.88 -1.93 -17.15
N ILE A 170 8.68 -2.90 -17.62
CA ILE A 170 8.38 -4.32 -17.37
C ILE A 170 8.55 -4.71 -15.90
N ASP A 171 9.58 -4.22 -15.22
CA ASP A 171 9.80 -4.52 -13.81
C ASP A 171 8.74 -3.82 -12.94
N ASP A 172 8.39 -2.57 -13.25
CA ASP A 172 7.32 -1.87 -12.56
C ASP A 172 5.96 -2.58 -12.80
N SER A 173 5.67 -3.06 -14.02
CA SER A 173 4.49 -3.86 -14.33
C SER A 173 4.45 -5.18 -13.55
N ARG A 174 5.57 -5.88 -13.40
CA ARG A 174 5.68 -7.11 -12.57
C ARG A 174 5.44 -6.82 -11.09
N ASN A 175 5.98 -5.72 -10.56
CA ASN A 175 5.75 -5.32 -9.18
C ASN A 175 4.26 -4.96 -8.96
N ILE A 176 3.63 -4.25 -9.88
CA ILE A 176 2.19 -3.96 -9.84
C ILE A 176 1.37 -5.26 -9.92
N ALA A 177 1.77 -6.22 -10.76
CA ALA A 177 1.14 -7.53 -10.82
C ALA A 177 1.31 -8.33 -9.51
N SER A 178 2.44 -8.21 -8.81
CA SER A 178 2.64 -8.79 -7.47
C SER A 178 1.69 -8.16 -6.44
N ILE A 179 1.53 -6.83 -6.47
CA ILE A 179 0.55 -6.13 -5.62
C ILE A 179 -0.87 -6.63 -5.93
N ALA A 180 -1.23 -6.74 -7.22
CA ALA A 180 -2.53 -7.23 -7.62
C ALA A 180 -2.79 -8.67 -7.15
N GLN A 181 -1.80 -9.57 -7.26
CA GLN A 181 -1.88 -10.93 -6.70
C GLN A 181 -2.11 -10.93 -5.20
N TRP A 182 -1.38 -10.08 -4.46
CA TRP A 182 -1.59 -9.94 -3.02
C TRP A 182 -3.01 -9.46 -2.70
N MET A 183 -3.56 -8.52 -3.47
CA MET A 183 -4.93 -8.02 -3.30
C MET A 183 -5.97 -9.13 -3.57
N LEU A 184 -5.76 -9.94 -4.62
CA LEU A 184 -6.61 -11.11 -4.91
C LEU A 184 -6.59 -12.11 -3.73
N HIS A 185 -5.43 -12.40 -3.15
CA HIS A 185 -5.33 -13.27 -1.96
C HIS A 185 -6.02 -12.67 -0.71
N LYS A 186 -6.18 -11.35 -0.64
CA LYS A 186 -6.97 -10.67 0.39
C LYS A 186 -8.47 -10.64 0.09
N GLY A 187 -8.90 -11.21 -1.03
CA GLY A 187 -10.31 -11.27 -1.45
C GLY A 187 -10.81 -10.00 -2.13
N HIS A 188 -9.93 -9.09 -2.56
CA HIS A 188 -10.33 -7.87 -3.25
C HIS A 188 -10.87 -8.17 -4.64
N ILE A 189 -12.01 -7.56 -5.00
CA ILE A 189 -12.65 -7.68 -6.31
C ILE A 189 -12.21 -6.50 -7.19
N PHE A 190 -11.51 -6.77 -8.28
CA PHE A 190 -11.05 -5.71 -9.17
C PHE A 190 -12.20 -5.20 -10.05
N LYS A 191 -12.38 -3.88 -10.04
CA LYS A 191 -13.40 -3.15 -10.80
C LYS A 191 -12.77 -1.97 -11.53
N PRO A 192 -13.35 -1.51 -12.65
CA PRO A 192 -12.92 -0.27 -13.29
C PRO A 192 -13.02 0.91 -12.32
N THR A 193 -12.05 1.83 -12.38
CA THR A 193 -12.05 3.06 -11.56
C THR A 193 -11.98 4.31 -12.42
N ASN A 194 -11.68 4.17 -13.71
CA ASN A 194 -11.35 5.28 -14.59
C ASN A 194 -12.55 6.11 -15.06
N LYS A 195 -13.77 5.59 -14.90
CA LYS A 195 -15.04 6.24 -15.24
C LYS A 195 -15.69 6.99 -14.07
N GLY A 196 -15.04 7.03 -12.89
CA GLY A 196 -15.50 7.85 -11.76
C GLY A 196 -16.73 7.31 -11.02
N GLU A 197 -17.28 6.17 -11.43
CA GLU A 197 -18.27 5.43 -10.65
C GLU A 197 -17.54 4.79 -9.45
N ILE A 198 -17.57 5.46 -8.31
CA ILE A 198 -17.29 4.81 -7.04
C ILE A 198 -18.50 3.92 -6.79
N ASP A 199 -18.31 2.61 -6.91
CA ASP A 199 -19.35 1.61 -6.66
C ASP A 199 -19.87 1.78 -5.22
N ASP A 200 -21.20 1.65 -5.02
CA ASP A 200 -21.83 1.74 -3.70
C ASP A 200 -21.19 0.75 -2.70
N GLU A 201 -20.75 -0.42 -3.19
CA GLU A 201 -19.99 -1.40 -2.40
C GLU A 201 -18.63 -0.88 -1.93
N ASP A 202 -17.94 -0.06 -2.74
CA ASP A 202 -16.64 0.54 -2.37
C ASP A 202 -16.83 1.68 -1.34
N VAL A 203 -17.95 2.39 -1.42
CA VAL A 203 -18.35 3.37 -0.39
C VAL A 203 -18.63 2.67 0.93
N GLU A 204 -19.44 1.62 0.93
CA GLU A 204 -19.75 0.82 2.12
C GLU A 204 -18.48 0.22 2.74
N HIS A 205 -17.60 -0.38 1.93
CA HIS A 205 -16.35 -0.95 2.41
C HIS A 205 -15.42 0.11 3.02
N LYS A 206 -15.36 1.30 2.42
CA LYS A 206 -14.59 2.43 2.96
C LYS A 206 -15.16 2.93 4.30
N VAL A 207 -16.48 2.99 4.43
CA VAL A 207 -17.17 3.34 5.68
C VAL A 207 -16.85 2.30 6.76
N LEU A 208 -16.93 1.01 6.42
CA LEU A 208 -16.61 -0.09 7.33
C LEU A 208 -15.16 -0.04 7.82
N LEU A 209 -14.20 0.15 6.92
CA LEU A 209 -12.79 0.29 7.28
C LEU A 209 -12.53 1.52 8.16
N GLN A 210 -13.26 2.61 7.93
CA GLN A 210 -13.14 3.83 8.72
C GLN A 210 -13.72 3.65 10.12
N GLN A 211 -14.84 2.93 10.26
CA GLN A 211 -15.40 2.51 11.55
C GLN A 211 -14.43 1.62 12.32
N GLN A 212 -13.91 0.55 11.68
CA GLN A 212 -12.95 -0.35 12.31
C GLN A 212 -11.68 0.38 12.79
N LYS A 213 -11.20 1.38 12.03
CA LYS A 213 -10.08 2.23 12.45
C LYS A 213 -10.41 3.12 13.64
N LEU A 214 -11.61 3.68 13.67
CA LEU A 214 -12.06 4.52 14.78
C LEU A 214 -12.19 3.69 16.05
N GLU A 215 -12.85 2.53 15.97
CA GLU A 215 -12.98 1.57 17.07
C GLU A 215 -11.62 1.10 17.59
N ALA A 216 -10.69 0.74 16.69
CA ALA A 216 -9.34 0.34 17.09
C ALA A 216 -8.57 1.48 17.78
N ARG A 217 -8.77 2.74 17.35
CA ARG A 217 -8.17 3.91 17.98
C ARG A 217 -8.78 4.19 19.35
N GLU A 218 -10.10 4.15 19.46
CA GLU A 218 -10.82 4.32 20.73
C GLU A 218 -10.42 3.23 21.73
N LEU A 219 -10.36 1.98 21.30
CA LEU A 219 -9.88 0.87 22.12
C LEU A 219 -8.43 1.06 22.56
N PHE A 220 -7.55 1.56 21.67
CA PHE A 220 -6.17 1.86 22.01
C PHE A 220 -6.05 3.01 23.02
N GLU A 221 -6.81 4.09 22.83
CA GLU A 221 -6.85 5.23 23.74
C GLU A 221 -7.42 4.83 25.11
N ALA A 222 -8.52 4.08 25.15
CA ALA A 222 -9.10 3.52 26.36
C ALA A 222 -8.09 2.63 27.11
N ASN A 223 -7.43 1.69 26.42
CA ASN A 223 -6.38 0.86 27.00
C ASN A 223 -5.20 1.68 27.55
N ARG A 224 -4.83 2.76 26.86
CA ARG A 224 -3.79 3.69 27.32
C ARG A 224 -4.22 4.41 28.60
N GLU A 225 -5.46 4.86 28.66
CA GLU A 225 -6.02 5.53 29.85
C GLU A 225 -6.13 4.59 31.04
N THR A 226 -6.63 3.36 30.87
CA THR A 226 -6.65 2.35 31.94
C THR A 226 -5.25 2.09 32.48
N ARG A 227 -4.25 1.97 31.59
CA ARG A 227 -2.84 1.80 32.01
C ARG A 227 -2.31 2.99 32.80
N LEU A 228 -2.62 4.22 32.38
CA LEU A 228 -2.21 5.43 33.08
C LEU A 228 -2.94 5.60 34.41
N ALA A 229 -4.22 5.22 34.50
CA ALA A 229 -5.01 5.28 35.73
C ALA A 229 -4.45 4.35 36.82
N ASN A 230 -3.85 3.21 36.44
CA ASN A 230 -3.10 2.36 37.39
C ASN A 230 -1.88 3.08 38.00
N GLY A 231 -1.41 4.15 37.37
CA GLY A 231 -0.40 5.06 37.91
C GLY A 231 -0.93 6.07 38.93
N ALA A 232 -2.23 6.10 39.25
CA ALA A 232 -2.78 7.07 40.21
C ALA A 232 -2.24 6.89 41.63
N ILE A 233 -1.91 5.65 42.02
CA ILE A 233 -1.30 5.33 43.31
C ILE A 233 0.17 5.74 43.26
N SER A 234 0.61 6.58 44.20
CA SER A 234 2.02 6.97 44.31
C SER A 234 2.88 5.76 44.73
N PRO A 235 4.16 5.70 44.34
CA PRO A 235 5.00 4.56 44.70
C PRO A 235 5.14 4.39 46.22
N GLN A 236 5.05 5.48 47.00
CA GLN A 236 5.06 5.45 48.47
C GLN A 236 3.81 4.80 49.09
N GLN A 237 2.69 4.77 48.36
CA GLN A 237 1.44 4.17 48.80
C GLN A 237 1.26 2.71 48.32
N LEU A 238 2.07 2.26 47.36
CA LEU A 238 1.92 0.97 46.68
C LEU A 238 1.92 -0.25 47.63
N PHE A 239 2.63 -0.17 48.76
CA PHE A 239 2.76 -1.29 49.71
C PHE A 239 2.28 -0.96 51.13
N ARG A 240 1.45 0.08 51.29
CA ARG A 240 0.98 0.55 52.61
C ARG A 240 -0.16 -0.26 53.22
N ASP A 241 -0.41 -1.45 52.70
CA ASP A 241 -1.40 -2.37 53.24
C ASP A 241 -0.87 -3.01 54.55
N THR A 242 -1.43 -2.55 55.67
CA THR A 242 -1.07 -3.01 57.02
C THR A 242 -1.60 -4.40 57.35
N THR A 243 -2.46 -4.99 56.51
CA THR A 243 -2.88 -6.40 56.65
C THR A 243 -1.83 -7.36 56.11
N CYS A 244 -0.92 -6.88 55.27
CA CYS A 244 0.11 -7.68 54.61
C CYS A 244 1.53 -7.47 55.19
N TYR A 245 1.83 -6.27 55.69
CA TYR A 245 3.18 -5.87 56.11
C TYR A 245 3.15 -5.07 57.42
N SER A 246 4.23 -5.19 58.20
CA SER A 246 4.35 -4.54 59.52
C SER A 246 5.46 -3.47 59.59
N CYS A 247 6.44 -3.50 58.69
CA CYS A 247 7.58 -2.57 58.67
C CYS A 247 7.96 -2.18 57.23
N TRP A 248 8.45 -0.96 57.04
CA TRP A 248 8.86 -0.40 55.74
C TRP A 248 10.18 0.36 55.85
N ASP A 249 10.91 0.46 54.73
CA ASP A 249 12.10 1.32 54.62
C ASP A 249 11.75 2.79 54.29
N ILE A 250 12.78 3.62 54.07
CA ILE A 250 12.62 5.06 53.81
C ILE A 250 11.81 5.35 52.54
N ASP A 251 11.83 4.42 51.57
CA ASP A 251 11.16 4.55 50.29
C ASP A 251 9.73 3.97 50.34
N GLY A 252 9.33 3.40 51.49
CA GLY A 252 8.03 2.78 51.70
C GLY A 252 7.95 1.34 51.17
N ILE A 253 9.08 0.66 51.01
CA ILE A 253 9.15 -0.75 50.59
C ILE A 253 9.09 -1.64 51.84
N PRO A 254 8.24 -2.68 51.87
CA PRO A 254 8.06 -3.49 53.06
C PRO A 254 9.32 -4.31 53.35
N THR A 255 9.67 -4.42 54.63
CA THR A 255 10.80 -5.21 55.14
C THR A 255 10.35 -6.43 55.92
N HIS A 256 9.13 -6.42 56.47
CA HIS A 256 8.57 -7.51 57.29
C HIS A 256 7.11 -7.79 56.91
N LEU A 257 6.70 -9.06 57.04
CA LEU A 257 5.30 -9.49 56.94
C LEU A 257 4.49 -9.03 58.16
N VAL A 258 3.16 -9.14 58.07
CA VAL A 258 2.24 -8.74 59.16
C VAL A 258 2.53 -9.46 60.49
N ASP A 259 3.05 -10.69 60.45
CA ASP A 259 3.44 -11.48 61.63
C ASP A 259 4.81 -11.11 62.21
N GLY A 260 5.49 -10.12 61.63
CA GLY A 260 6.83 -9.67 62.03
C GLY A 260 7.97 -10.45 61.40
N THR A 261 7.72 -11.42 60.52
CA THR A 261 8.77 -12.18 59.84
C THR A 261 9.50 -11.31 58.81
N PRO A 262 10.85 -11.25 58.83
CA PRO A 262 11.62 -10.51 57.83
C PRO A 262 11.46 -11.07 56.42
N LEU A 263 11.28 -10.21 55.43
CA LEU A 263 11.23 -10.60 54.03
C LEU A 263 12.62 -11.01 53.52
N THR A 264 12.66 -12.01 52.64
CA THR A 264 13.91 -12.43 52.01
C THR A 264 14.46 -11.35 51.06
N ARG A 265 15.77 -11.34 50.85
CA ARG A 265 16.44 -10.41 49.92
C ARG A 265 15.83 -10.46 48.50
N SER A 266 15.45 -11.65 48.03
CA SER A 266 14.79 -11.83 46.73
C SER A 266 13.40 -11.18 46.70
N ALA A 267 12.60 -11.35 47.76
CA ALA A 267 11.29 -10.73 47.89
C ALA A 267 11.40 -9.20 47.92
N ILE A 268 12.33 -8.65 48.70
CA ILE A 268 12.60 -7.21 48.78
C ILE A 268 13.02 -6.66 47.41
N ASN A 269 13.90 -7.35 46.68
CA ASN A 269 14.31 -6.96 45.33
C ASN A 269 13.14 -6.97 44.33
N LYS A 270 12.23 -7.94 44.42
CA LYS A 270 11.01 -7.99 43.59
C LYS A 270 10.09 -6.80 43.90
N LYS A 271 9.93 -6.43 45.17
CA LYS A 271 9.16 -5.25 45.60
C LYS A 271 9.81 -3.94 45.14
N LYS A 272 11.14 -3.82 45.23
CA LYS A 272 11.91 -2.69 44.67
C LYS A 272 11.69 -2.51 43.16
N LYS A 273 11.67 -3.61 42.40
CA LYS A 273 11.40 -3.57 40.95
C LYS A 273 9.98 -3.08 40.64
N LEU A 274 8.99 -3.54 41.41
CA LEU A 274 7.60 -3.10 41.30
C LEU A 274 7.44 -1.62 41.68
N TRP A 275 8.08 -1.19 42.77
CA TRP A 275 8.09 0.22 43.20
C TRP A 275 8.64 1.13 42.12
N LYS A 276 9.79 0.78 41.52
CA LYS A 276 10.42 1.60 40.47
C LYS A 276 9.61 1.63 39.18
N ALA A 277 8.96 0.52 38.84
CA ALA A 277 8.00 0.49 37.73
C ALA A 277 6.79 1.40 38.00
N GLN A 278 6.27 1.39 39.23
CA GLN A 278 5.16 2.25 39.65
C GLN A 278 5.56 3.73 39.69
N GLU A 279 6.77 4.06 40.12
CA GLU A 279 7.29 5.43 40.10
C GLU A 279 7.26 6.01 38.68
N ILE A 280 7.80 5.26 37.71
CA ILE A 280 7.78 5.67 36.30
C ILE A 280 6.34 5.81 35.78
N LEU A 281 5.44 4.89 36.15
CA LEU A 281 4.04 4.94 35.74
C LEU A 281 3.30 6.12 36.39
N HIS A 282 3.56 6.41 37.66
CA HIS A 282 2.98 7.52 38.41
C HIS A 282 3.41 8.87 37.85
N GLN A 283 4.70 9.03 37.50
CA GLN A 283 5.18 10.25 36.83
C GLN A 283 4.49 10.48 35.48
N LYS A 284 4.29 9.40 34.70
CA LYS A 284 3.51 9.47 33.45
C LYS A 284 2.05 9.85 33.69
N TYR A 285 1.43 9.33 34.76
CA TYR A 285 0.07 9.70 35.17
C TYR A 285 -0.05 11.17 35.56
N LEU A 286 0.88 11.68 36.38
CA LEU A 286 0.86 13.09 36.81
C LEU A 286 0.98 14.05 35.62
N LYS A 287 1.90 13.74 34.69
CA LYS A 287 2.05 14.51 33.45
C LYS A 287 0.77 14.51 32.61
N TRP A 288 0.19 13.33 32.38
CA TRP A 288 -1.08 13.18 31.66
C TRP A 288 -2.25 13.93 32.32
N LYS A 289 -2.36 13.86 33.65
CA LYS A 289 -3.40 14.56 34.42
C LYS A 289 -3.24 16.07 34.30
N PHE A 290 -2.00 16.57 34.36
CA PHE A 290 -1.69 17.99 34.19
C PHE A 290 -2.08 18.48 32.79
N GLU A 291 -1.67 17.76 31.74
CA GLU A 291 -1.99 18.08 30.33
C GLU A 291 -3.51 18.14 30.05
N ARG A 292 -4.31 17.28 30.71
CA ARG A 292 -5.77 17.32 30.60
C ARG A 292 -6.40 18.54 31.26
N VAL A 293 -5.86 18.97 32.40
CA VAL A 293 -6.38 20.16 33.12
C VAL A 293 -6.04 21.44 32.37
N THR A 294 -4.89 21.49 31.69
CA THR A 294 -4.46 22.66 30.91
C THR A 294 -5.16 22.78 29.55
N ASN A 295 -5.51 21.66 28.90
CA ASN A 295 -6.17 21.68 27.59
C ASN A 295 -7.71 21.83 27.65
N ASN A 296 -8.31 21.73 28.85
CA ASN A 296 -9.74 21.95 29.10
C ASN A 296 -10.05 23.35 29.68
N LYS A 297 -9.11 24.29 29.61
CA LYS A 297 -9.29 25.72 29.93
C LYS A 297 -9.22 26.54 28.65
#